data_AF-A0A3M6V0V9-F1
#
_entry.id   AF-A0A3M6V0V9-F1
#
_cell.length_a   1.000
_cell.length_b   1.000
_cell.length_c   1.000
_cell.angle_alpha   90.00
_cell.angle_beta   90.00
_cell.angle_gamma   90.00
#
_symmetry.space_group_name_H-M   'P 1'
#
loop_
_entity.id
_entity.type
_entity.pdbx_description
1 polymer ?
#
loop_
_entity_poly.entity_id
_entity_poly.type
_entity_poly.pdbx_seq_one_letter_code
_entity_poly.pdbx_strand_id
1 'polypeptide(L)' 'SDVVESRHHITKKVVAEPELSAFQKPVAPFNTIGFGYPDFAPTEIINQPQYTKKNTLLVKFKITESKVFLAAYNE' A
#
# COMPACT_ATOMS: atom_id res chain seq x y z
N SER A 1 -2.51 20.83 -28.67
CA SER A 1 -1.30 20.62 -27.86
C SER A 1 -1.73 19.83 -26.65
N ASP A 2 -1.72 18.50 -26.78
CA ASP A 2 -2.20 17.61 -25.74
C ASP A 2 -1.15 17.53 -24.63
N VAL A 3 -1.32 18.39 -23.62
CA VAL A 3 -0.60 18.25 -22.35
C VAL A 3 -1.17 16.99 -21.71
N VAL A 4 -0.54 15.85 -21.99
CA VAL A 4 -0.68 14.64 -21.16
C VAL A 4 0.03 14.96 -19.86
N GLU A 5 -0.64 15.76 -19.02
CA GLU A 5 -0.28 15.91 -17.63
C GLU A 5 -0.21 14.50 -17.06
N SER A 6 0.97 14.09 -16.62
CA SER A 6 1.24 12.74 -16.17
C SER A 6 0.28 12.40 -15.03
N ARG A 7 -0.80 11.70 -15.35
CA ARG A 7 -1.82 11.28 -14.39
C ARG A 7 -1.18 10.32 -13.40
N HIS A 8 -0.71 10.83 -12.27
CA HIS A 8 -0.04 10.02 -11.25
C HIS A 8 -1.06 9.18 -10.46
N HIS A 9 -0.69 7.92 -10.16
CA HIS A 9 -1.46 7.06 -9.27
C HIS A 9 -1.25 7.48 -7.82
N ILE A 10 -2.32 7.48 -7.02
CA ILE A 10 -2.22 7.66 -5.57
C ILE A 10 -1.45 6.45 -5.00
N THR A 11 -0.33 6.73 -4.33
CA THR A 11 0.57 5.69 -3.83
C THR A 11 0.89 5.96 -2.37
N LYS A 12 0.74 4.93 -1.52
CA LYS A 12 1.31 4.90 -0.17
C LYS A 12 2.15 3.65 0.00
N LYS A 13 3.18 3.72 0.83
CA LYS A 13 4.11 2.61 1.09
C LYS A 13 4.04 2.22 2.55
N VAL A 14 3.68 0.96 2.80
CA VAL A 14 3.85 0.33 4.11
C VAL A 14 5.26 -0.26 4.19
N VAL A 15 5.93 -0.02 5.31
CA VAL A 15 7.12 -0.77 5.71
C VAL A 15 6.65 -1.80 6.72
N ALA A 16 6.99 -3.07 6.52
CA ALA A 16 6.63 -4.10 7.47
C ALA A 16 7.44 -3.90 8.76
N GLU A 17 6.74 -3.90 9.88
CA GLU A 17 7.29 -3.82 11.23
C GLU A 17 7.19 -5.22 11.85
N PRO A 18 8.27 -6.02 11.84
CA PRO A 18 8.20 -7.42 12.24
C PRO A 18 7.59 -7.62 13.63
N GLU A 19 7.76 -6.68 14.56
CA GLU A 19 7.21 -6.71 15.90
C GLU A 19 5.67 -6.67 15.95
N LEU A 20 4.99 -6.18 14.91
CA LEU A 20 3.53 -6.11 14.90
C LEU A 20 2.89 -7.44 14.48
N SER A 21 1.83 -7.84 15.18
CA SER A 21 1.09 -9.08 14.90
C SER A 21 0.56 -9.16 13.45
N ALA A 22 0.31 -8.04 12.79
CA ALA A 22 -0.13 -7.98 11.40
C ALA A 22 0.90 -8.54 10.40
N PHE A 23 2.18 -8.56 10.76
CA PHE A 23 3.28 -9.03 9.91
C PHE A 23 3.88 -10.36 10.40
N GLN A 24 3.30 -10.97 11.43
CA GLN A 24 3.70 -12.27 11.96
C GLN A 24 3.06 -13.43 11.19
N LYS A 25 3.60 -14.64 11.38
CA LYS A 25 3.04 -15.85 10.78
C LYS A 25 1.55 -15.99 11.16
N PRO A 26 0.64 -16.15 10.18
CA PRO A 26 -0.78 -16.36 10.48
C PRO A 26 -0.97 -17.60 11.34
N VAL A 27 -1.65 -17.44 12.48
CA VAL A 27 -2.03 -18.54 13.39
C VAL A 27 -3.46 -19.03 13.15
N ALA A 28 -4.25 -18.26 12.40
CA ALA A 28 -5.62 -18.56 12.00
C ALA A 28 -5.69 -18.62 10.45
N PRO A 29 -6.70 -19.32 9.89
CA PRO A 29 -6.89 -19.41 8.43
C PRO A 29 -7.15 -18.05 7.76
N PHE A 30 -7.50 -17.02 8.54
CA PHE A 30 -7.62 -15.64 8.09
C PHE A 30 -6.92 -14.71 9.09
N ASN A 31 -6.26 -13.68 8.57
CA ASN A 31 -5.68 -12.63 9.41
C ASN A 31 -6.79 -11.64 9.80
N THR A 32 -7.08 -11.52 11.09
CA THR A 32 -8.04 -10.53 11.62
C THR A 32 -7.40 -9.16 11.82
N ILE A 33 -6.06 -9.07 11.75
CA ILE A 33 -5.30 -7.86 12.04
C ILE A 33 -4.69 -7.33 10.73
N GLY A 34 -5.31 -6.30 10.18
CA GLY A 34 -4.80 -5.56 9.02
C GLY A 34 -3.85 -4.44 9.41
N PHE A 35 -2.97 -4.06 8.49
CA PHE A 35 -2.15 -2.85 8.61
C PHE A 35 -2.23 -2.06 7.31
N GLY A 36 -2.36 -0.74 7.39
CA GLY A 36 -2.55 0.12 6.23
C GLY A 36 -2.91 1.55 6.61
N TYR A 37 -3.55 2.25 5.68
CA TYR A 37 -3.97 3.64 5.88
C TYR A 37 -5.51 3.71 5.89
N PRO A 38 -6.14 3.92 7.06
CA PRO A 38 -7.58 4.17 7.15
C PRO A 38 -7.98 5.32 6.21
N ASP A 39 -7.20 6.40 6.22
CA ASP A 39 -7.34 7.54 5.33
C ASP A 39 -6.36 7.43 4.15
N PHE A 40 -6.57 6.44 3.28
CA PHE A 40 -5.72 6.26 2.10
C PHE A 40 -5.82 7.45 1.14
N ALA A 41 -7.03 7.86 0.78
CA ALA A 41 -7.32 9.06 -0.01
C ALA A 41 -8.78 9.52 0.19
N PRO A 42 -9.09 10.82 -0.02
CA PRO A 42 -10.46 11.31 0.05
C PRO A 42 -11.35 10.67 -1.02
N THR A 43 -12.59 10.35 -0.66
CA THR A 43 -13.56 9.70 -1.55
C THR A 43 -13.88 10.58 -2.76
N GLU A 44 -13.90 11.90 -2.59
CA GLU A 44 -14.14 12.89 -3.66
C GLU A 44 -13.04 12.82 -4.74
N ILE A 45 -11.80 12.51 -4.35
CA ILE A 45 -10.68 12.31 -5.28
C ILE A 45 -10.79 10.95 -5.96
N ILE A 46 -11.06 9.87 -5.22
CA ILE A 46 -11.19 8.52 -5.77
C ILE A 46 -12.29 8.45 -6.83
N ASN A 47 -13.39 9.18 -6.64
CA ASN A 47 -14.52 9.19 -7.57
C ASN A 47 -14.27 9.95 -8.87
N GLN A 48 -13.12 10.63 -9.03
CA GLN A 48 -12.83 11.35 -10.27
C GLN A 48 -12.62 10.37 -11.44
N PRO A 49 -12.94 10.77 -12.70
CA PRO A 49 -12.77 9.93 -13.89
C PRO A 49 -11.34 9.44 -14.15
N GLN A 50 -10.34 10.04 -13.49
CA GLN A 50 -8.95 9.58 -13.52
C GLN A 50 -8.77 8.22 -12.83
N TYR A 51 -9.55 7.93 -11.78
CA TYR A 51 -9.39 6.73 -10.96
C TYR A 51 -10.56 5.74 -11.13
N THR A 52 -11.74 6.23 -11.55
CA THR A 52 -12.89 5.37 -11.83
C THR A 52 -13.26 5.38 -13.32
N LYS A 53 -13.54 4.20 -13.86
CA LYS A 53 -14.03 4.03 -15.24
C LYS A 53 -15.00 2.87 -15.30
N LYS A 54 -16.18 3.06 -15.91
CA LYS A 54 -17.23 2.03 -16.02
C LYS A 54 -17.57 1.39 -14.66
N ASN A 55 -17.69 2.22 -13.62
CA ASN A 55 -17.92 1.75 -12.25
C ASN A 55 -16.85 0.76 -11.75
N THR A 56 -15.60 0.94 -12.17
CA THR A 56 -14.46 0.10 -11.77
C THR A 56 -13.30 0.97 -11.31
N LEU A 57 -12.67 0.57 -10.19
CA LEU A 57 -11.43 1.10 -9.64
C LEU A 57 -10.36 0.03 -9.74
N LEU A 58 -9.15 0.40 -10.13
CA LEU A 58 -8.00 -0.52 -10.13
C LEU A 58 -7.10 -0.22 -8.93
N VAL A 59 -6.86 -1.24 -8.11
CA VAL A 59 -5.94 -1.17 -6.96
C VAL A 59 -4.73 -2.06 -7.25
N LYS A 60 -3.54 -1.49 -7.11
CA LYS A 60 -2.26 -2.19 -7.37
C LYS A 60 -1.47 -2.32 -6.08
N PHE A 61 -1.05 -3.54 -5.78
CA PHE A 61 -0.08 -3.84 -4.73
C PHE A 61 1.27 -4.17 -5.37
N LYS A 62 2.35 -3.64 -4.81
CA LYS A 62 3.72 -4.02 -5.14
C LYS A 62 4.43 -4.41 -3.87
N ILE A 63 4.76 -5.68 -3.73
CA ILE A 63 5.59 -6.20 -2.65
C ILE A 63 7.04 -6.13 -3.11
N THR A 64 7.90 -5.56 -2.27
CA THR A 64 9.34 -5.52 -2.49
C THR A 64 10.02 -6.08 -1.26
N GLU A 65 11.01 -6.96 -1.45
CA GLU A 65 11.88 -7.37 -0.36
C GLU A 65 12.67 -6.15 0.13
N SER A 66 12.59 -5.89 1.43
CA SER A 66 13.50 -4.95 2.08
C SER A 66 14.69 -5.76 2.57
N LYS A 67 15.87 -5.55 1.97
CA LYS A 67 17.12 -6.02 2.55
C LYS A 67 17.37 -5.18 3.80
N VAL A 68 16.83 -5.60 4.95
CA VAL A 68 17.29 -5.09 6.23
C VAL A 68 18.73 -5.57 6.36
N PHE A 69 19.69 -4.71 6.04
CA PHE A 69 21.08 -4.95 6.39
C PHE A 69 21.12 -5.04 7.92
N LEU A 70 21.38 -6.23 8.44
CA LEU A 70 21.78 -6.45 9.82
C LEU A 70 23.17 -5.81 10.03
N ALA A 71 23.23 -4.49 9.98
CA ALA A 71 24.40 -3.70 10.35
C ALA A 71 24.20 -3.17 11.77
N ALA A 72 23.95 -4.07 12.71
CA ALA A 72 23.90 -3.76 14.14
C ALA A 72 24.03 -5.02 15.00
N TYR A 73 25.04 -5.85 14.73
CA TYR A 73 25.58 -6.80 15.73
C TYR A 73 27.04 -7.06 15.38
N ASN A 74 27.89 -6.13 15.79
CA ASN A 74 29.31 -6.36 16.07
C ASN A 74 29.60 -5.59 17.36
N GLU A 75 29.43 -6.27 18.49
CA GLU A 75 30.21 -5.98 19.71
C GLU A 75 31.53 -6.74 19.63
#